data_AF-A0A9E3RX61-F1
#
_entry.id   AF-A0A9E3RX61-F1
#
_cell.length_a   1.000
_cell.length_b   1.000
_cell.length_c   1.000
_cell.angle_alpha   90.00
_cell.angle_beta   90.00
_cell.angle_gamma   90.00
#
_symmetry.space_group_name_H-M   'P 1'
#
loop_
_entity.id
_entity.type
_entity.pdbx_description
1 polymer ?
#
loop_
_entity_poly.entity_id
_entity_poly.type
_entity_poly.pdbx_seq_one_letter_code
_entity_poly.pdbx_strand_id
1 'polypeptide(L)'
;MRVTRVLVALLLGMAGSPVMAQIIIDHTCTNLATVPTSAITQAKTTLRIAYGHTSHGSQITDGMEGLQTFDGAPNPPSLYAVSFSGNMSNDVLTMFDYYGSFPGGASDLGNPNFTAWATATRAYLEDPDNSAINVVMWSWCGQLSGASTANVDLYLSQMSQLETDFPNVKFVYMTGHSDIWSYATITANNERIRAYCRDHGKILFDFADIESYNPDGTHFPYVSDDCSYYDDGTSPTQLGNWAQEWQSTHVEGTDWYNCGSAHSEPLNANRKAYAAWWLWARLAGWSGTNTGPVYPPEGMEFPVTWPTVCLGVLLAGIFAVRRQKRWA
;
A
#
# COMPACT_ATOMS: atom_id res chain seq x y z
N MET A 1 35.39 -31.54 -56.41
CA MET A 1 35.11 -31.54 -54.96
C MET A 1 34.73 -30.13 -54.54
N ARG A 2 33.44 -29.88 -54.26
CA ARG A 2 32.98 -28.60 -53.70
C ARG A 2 32.76 -28.81 -52.20
N VAL A 3 33.54 -28.11 -51.40
CA VAL A 3 33.45 -28.14 -49.93
C VAL A 3 32.33 -27.19 -49.51
N THR A 4 31.20 -27.75 -49.08
CA THR A 4 30.07 -26.98 -48.54
C THR A 4 30.39 -26.62 -47.10
N ARG A 5 30.62 -25.33 -46.81
CA ARG A 5 30.77 -24.83 -45.43
C ARG A 5 29.39 -24.72 -44.79
N VAL A 6 29.17 -25.50 -43.73
CA VAL A 6 27.99 -25.37 -42.87
C VAL A 6 28.28 -24.28 -41.84
N LEU A 7 27.54 -23.17 -41.92
CA LEU A 7 27.51 -22.15 -40.88
C LEU A 7 26.57 -22.64 -39.76
N VAL A 8 27.13 -22.88 -38.58
CA VAL A 8 26.37 -23.08 -37.35
C VAL A 8 26.10 -21.70 -36.75
N ALA A 9 24.85 -21.25 -36.82
CA ALA A 9 24.40 -20.05 -36.12
C ALA A 9 24.16 -20.39 -34.64
N LEU A 10 25.00 -19.85 -33.75
CA LEU A 10 24.73 -19.86 -32.31
C LEU A 10 23.60 -18.85 -32.03
N LEU A 11 22.40 -19.35 -31.74
CA LEU A 11 21.32 -18.56 -31.14
C LEU A 11 21.66 -18.35 -29.65
N LEU A 12 22.22 -17.20 -29.31
CA LEU A 12 22.19 -16.72 -27.92
C LEU A 12 20.73 -16.40 -27.60
N GLY A 13 20.06 -17.30 -26.87
CA GLY A 13 18.79 -16.98 -26.23
C GLY A 13 19.03 -15.91 -25.19
N MET A 14 18.56 -14.69 -25.45
CA MET A 14 18.43 -13.68 -24.40
C MET A 14 17.34 -14.18 -23.46
N ALA A 15 17.74 -14.79 -22.34
CA ALA A 15 16.86 -14.98 -21.22
C ALA A 15 16.49 -13.57 -20.72
N GLY A 16 15.33 -13.07 -21.13
CA GLY A 16 14.77 -11.88 -20.51
C GLY A 16 14.58 -12.19 -19.03
N SER A 17 15.18 -11.38 -18.15
CA SER A 17 14.91 -11.47 -16.72
C SER A 17 13.39 -11.44 -16.53
N PRO A 18 12.80 -12.34 -15.74
CA PRO A 18 11.39 -12.24 -15.42
C PRO A 18 11.20 -10.88 -14.74
N VAL A 19 10.50 -9.97 -15.42
CA VAL A 19 10.01 -8.76 -14.79
C VAL A 19 9.03 -9.26 -13.74
N MET A 20 9.40 -9.18 -12.46
CA MET A 20 8.46 -9.41 -11.37
C MET A 20 7.24 -8.54 -11.67
N ALA A 21 6.06 -9.15 -11.69
CA ALA A 21 4.84 -8.42 -11.96
C ALA A 21 4.72 -7.30 -10.91
N GLN A 22 4.45 -6.09 -11.37
CA GLN A 22 4.17 -4.96 -10.49
C GLN A 22 3.09 -5.33 -9.48
N ILE A 23 3.32 -4.99 -8.22
CA ILE A 23 2.37 -5.20 -7.12
C ILE A 23 2.20 -3.85 -6.44
N ILE A 24 1.00 -3.27 -6.53
CA ILE A 24 0.63 -2.05 -5.80
C ILE A 24 -0.47 -2.47 -4.83
N ILE A 25 -0.24 -2.21 -3.56
CA ILE A 25 -1.14 -2.49 -2.45
C ILE A 25 -1.58 -1.16 -1.87
N ASP A 26 -2.82 -0.80 -2.12
CA ASP A 26 -3.43 0.50 -1.83
C ASP A 26 -4.79 0.31 -1.13
N HIS A 27 -5.61 1.35 -1.01
CA HIS A 27 -6.92 1.29 -0.35
C HIS A 27 -7.87 0.23 -0.97
N THR A 28 -7.68 -0.15 -2.24
CA THR A 28 -8.47 -1.18 -2.92
C THR A 28 -8.11 -2.60 -2.48
N CYS A 29 -6.97 -2.75 -1.81
CA CYS A 29 -6.45 -4.01 -1.29
C CYS A 29 -6.81 -4.23 0.19
N THR A 30 -7.94 -3.72 0.67
CA THR A 30 -8.32 -3.80 2.09
C THR A 30 -9.46 -4.79 2.38
N ASN A 31 -10.05 -5.41 1.35
CA ASN A 31 -11.09 -6.43 1.54
C ASN A 31 -10.48 -7.83 1.72
N LEU A 32 -10.39 -8.34 2.96
CA LEU A 32 -9.81 -9.66 3.23
C LEU A 32 -10.55 -10.83 2.58
N ALA A 33 -11.85 -10.68 2.29
CA ALA A 33 -12.67 -11.78 1.78
C ALA A 33 -12.29 -12.19 0.34
N THR A 34 -11.58 -11.34 -0.39
CA THR A 34 -11.09 -11.63 -1.74
C THR A 34 -9.82 -12.47 -1.73
N VAL A 35 -9.07 -12.50 -0.62
CA VAL A 35 -7.80 -13.23 -0.51
C VAL A 35 -8.10 -14.71 -0.28
N PRO A 36 -7.78 -15.60 -1.23
CA PRO A 36 -8.05 -17.02 -1.07
C PRO A 36 -7.29 -17.60 0.13
N THR A 37 -7.92 -18.50 0.87
CA THR A 37 -7.28 -19.18 2.01
C THR A 37 -6.01 -19.93 1.59
N SER A 38 -5.98 -20.50 0.38
CA SER A 38 -4.79 -21.12 -0.19
C SER A 38 -3.63 -20.15 -0.38
N ALA A 39 -3.90 -18.89 -0.73
CA ALA A 39 -2.88 -17.85 -0.88
C ALA A 39 -2.32 -17.43 0.48
N ILE A 40 -3.17 -17.36 1.52
CA ILE A 40 -2.74 -17.13 2.90
C ILE A 40 -1.82 -18.27 3.38
N THR A 41 -2.21 -19.52 3.17
CA THR A 41 -1.37 -20.69 3.51
C THR A 41 -0.06 -20.68 2.71
N GLN A 42 -0.10 -20.33 1.43
CA GLN A 42 1.10 -20.21 0.60
C GLN A 42 2.04 -19.13 1.15
N ALA A 43 1.51 -17.98 1.58
CA ALA A 43 2.31 -16.92 2.19
C ALA A 43 3.03 -17.39 3.46
N LYS A 44 2.32 -18.06 4.37
CA LYS A 44 2.89 -18.62 5.61
C LYS A 44 4.04 -19.60 5.33
N THR A 45 3.85 -20.48 4.36
CA THR A 45 4.83 -21.53 4.03
C THR A 45 6.04 -21.02 3.24
N THR A 46 5.89 -19.94 2.47
CA THR A 46 6.95 -19.48 1.54
C THR A 46 7.65 -18.19 1.93
N LEU A 47 7.03 -17.30 2.70
CA LEU A 47 7.61 -15.99 2.99
C LEU A 47 8.31 -15.95 4.34
N ARG A 48 9.48 -15.32 4.36
CA ARG A 48 10.25 -14.98 5.56
C ARG A 48 10.62 -13.51 5.45
N ILE A 49 9.95 -12.70 6.26
CA ILE A 49 9.94 -11.24 6.11
C ILE A 49 10.82 -10.62 7.18
N ALA A 50 11.70 -9.70 6.83
CA ALA A 50 12.32 -8.78 7.77
C ALA A 50 11.66 -7.40 7.62
N TYR A 51 11.17 -6.85 8.72
CA TYR A 51 10.47 -5.56 8.74
C TYR A 51 11.10 -4.58 9.72
N GLY A 52 11.71 -3.51 9.20
CA GLY A 52 12.30 -2.44 10.02
C GLY A 52 11.42 -1.19 10.04
N HIS A 53 11.07 -0.72 11.23
CA HIS A 53 10.22 0.46 11.37
C HIS A 53 10.31 1.08 12.76
N THR A 54 9.69 2.26 12.90
CA THR A 54 9.37 2.85 14.21
C THR A 54 7.84 3.03 14.30
N SER A 55 7.36 4.05 15.02
CA SER A 55 5.97 4.15 15.46
C SER A 55 4.93 4.04 14.34
N HIS A 56 5.03 4.80 13.25
CA HIS A 56 4.01 4.74 12.19
C HIS A 56 3.93 3.34 11.54
N GLY A 57 5.07 2.67 11.37
CA GLY A 57 5.08 1.31 10.84
C GLY A 57 4.46 0.27 11.77
N SER A 58 4.40 0.52 13.09
CA SER A 58 3.77 -0.42 14.03
C SER A 58 2.28 -0.59 13.77
N GLN A 59 1.62 0.37 13.13
CA GLN A 59 0.21 0.24 12.75
C GLN A 59 -0.06 -1.02 11.92
N ILE A 60 0.90 -1.50 11.12
CA ILE A 60 0.77 -2.76 10.39
C ILE A 60 0.84 -3.95 11.36
N THR A 61 1.84 -4.00 12.23
CA THR A 61 2.06 -5.13 13.14
C THR A 61 1.01 -5.19 14.25
N ASP A 62 0.64 -4.05 14.83
CA ASP A 62 -0.44 -3.90 15.82
C ASP A 62 -1.80 -4.32 15.22
N GLY A 63 -2.10 -3.86 14.01
CA GLY A 63 -3.32 -4.26 13.29
C GLY A 63 -3.33 -5.76 12.98
N MET A 64 -2.20 -6.33 12.54
CA MET A 64 -2.06 -7.76 12.29
C MET A 64 -2.15 -8.58 13.58
N GLU A 65 -1.67 -8.06 14.71
CA GLU A 65 -1.83 -8.69 16.02
C GLU A 65 -3.31 -8.80 16.41
N GLY A 66 -4.05 -7.69 16.32
CA GLY A 66 -5.49 -7.69 16.61
C GLY A 66 -6.28 -8.64 15.71
N LEU A 67 -5.93 -8.73 14.42
CA LEU A 67 -6.59 -9.61 13.44
C LEU A 67 -6.55 -11.09 13.85
N GLN A 68 -5.52 -11.53 14.58
CA GLN A 68 -5.40 -12.92 15.05
C GLN A 68 -6.47 -13.32 16.07
N THR A 69 -7.25 -12.36 16.56
CA THR A 69 -8.32 -12.57 17.55
C THR A 69 -9.68 -12.01 17.10
N PHE A 70 -9.77 -11.47 15.88
CA PHE A 70 -10.96 -10.78 15.41
C PHE A 70 -11.98 -11.74 14.76
N ASP A 71 -13.04 -12.08 15.48
CA ASP A 71 -14.10 -12.98 15.02
C ASP A 71 -14.90 -12.45 13.82
N GLY A 72 -14.87 -11.14 13.55
CA GLY A 72 -15.51 -10.51 12.40
C GLY A 72 -14.75 -10.70 11.06
N ALA A 73 -13.56 -11.32 11.09
CA ALA A 73 -12.81 -11.62 9.89
C ALA A 73 -13.56 -12.64 8.98
N PRO A 74 -13.35 -12.61 7.65
CA PRO A 74 -14.07 -13.51 6.73
C PRO A 74 -13.65 -14.98 6.85
N ASN A 75 -12.58 -15.28 7.58
CA ASN A 75 -12.11 -16.61 7.91
C ASN A 75 -11.73 -16.68 9.39
N PRO A 76 -11.63 -17.88 10.00
CA PRO A 76 -11.25 -18.02 11.40
C PRO A 76 -9.95 -17.25 11.73
N PRO A 77 -9.88 -16.54 12.87
CA PRO A 77 -8.73 -15.69 13.22
C PRO A 77 -7.37 -16.40 13.15
N SER A 78 -7.34 -17.70 13.47
CA SER A 78 -6.14 -18.55 13.37
C SER A 78 -5.56 -18.63 11.94
N LEU A 79 -6.38 -18.42 10.90
CA LEU A 79 -5.89 -18.35 9.52
C LEU A 79 -4.96 -17.15 9.31
N TYR A 80 -5.13 -16.06 10.07
CA TYR A 80 -4.31 -14.86 10.00
C TYR A 80 -3.17 -14.82 11.03
N ALA A 81 -2.81 -15.99 11.60
CA ALA A 81 -1.73 -16.06 12.56
C ALA A 81 -0.37 -15.60 11.99
N VAL A 82 0.35 -14.78 12.75
CA VAL A 82 1.66 -14.21 12.44
C VAL A 82 2.58 -14.32 13.66
N SER A 83 3.86 -14.63 13.43
CA SER A 83 4.89 -14.63 14.45
C SER A 83 5.86 -13.48 14.20
N PHE A 84 5.85 -12.48 15.09
CA PHE A 84 6.73 -11.31 15.05
C PHE A 84 8.17 -11.58 15.54
N SER A 85 8.37 -12.67 16.28
CA SER A 85 9.69 -13.06 16.81
C SER A 85 10.44 -14.04 15.91
N GLY A 86 9.96 -14.26 14.68
CA GLY A 86 10.65 -15.13 13.72
C GLY A 86 10.46 -16.65 13.90
N ASN A 87 9.51 -17.11 14.72
CA ASN A 87 9.21 -18.54 14.79
C ASN A 87 8.74 -19.06 13.43
N MET A 88 9.56 -19.91 12.82
CA MET A 88 9.27 -20.51 11.52
C MET A 88 8.37 -21.73 11.70
N SER A 89 7.10 -21.59 11.36
CA SER A 89 6.14 -22.69 11.24
C SER A 89 5.30 -22.50 9.97
N ASN A 90 4.73 -23.58 9.44
CA ASN A 90 3.79 -23.52 8.33
C ASN A 90 2.41 -22.96 8.73
N ASP A 91 2.14 -22.86 10.03
CA ASP A 91 0.86 -22.42 10.58
C ASP A 91 0.79 -20.90 10.82
N VAL A 92 1.92 -20.20 10.76
CA VAL A 92 2.03 -18.75 10.99
C VAL A 92 2.82 -18.07 9.88
N LEU A 93 2.53 -16.80 9.60
CA LEU A 93 3.42 -15.99 8.76
C LEU A 93 4.65 -15.63 9.60
N THR A 94 5.84 -15.88 9.07
CA THR A 94 7.09 -15.49 9.74
C THR A 94 7.47 -14.07 9.32
N MET A 95 7.39 -13.14 10.25
CA MET A 95 7.78 -11.74 10.06
C MET A 95 8.65 -11.33 11.24
N PHE A 96 9.92 -11.03 11.00
CA PHE A 96 10.80 -10.48 12.02
C PHE A 96 10.48 -8.99 12.15
N ASP A 97 9.79 -8.62 13.24
CA ASP A 97 9.47 -7.24 13.58
C ASP A 97 10.67 -6.61 14.31
N TYR A 98 11.25 -5.59 13.69
CA TYR A 98 12.31 -4.77 14.25
C TYR A 98 11.83 -3.33 14.48
N TYR A 99 11.08 -3.12 15.57
CA TYR A 99 10.74 -1.79 16.07
C TYR A 99 12.01 -1.06 16.54
N GLY A 100 12.53 -0.13 15.73
CA GLY A 100 13.60 0.80 16.05
C GLY A 100 14.96 0.17 16.35
N SER A 101 15.12 -1.13 16.09
CA SER A 101 16.24 -1.94 16.56
C SER A 101 16.68 -2.98 15.52
N PHE A 102 16.60 -2.63 14.24
CA PHE A 102 17.05 -3.51 13.17
C PHE A 102 18.55 -3.79 13.29
N PRO A 103 19.01 -5.05 13.14
CA PRO A 103 20.43 -5.40 13.22
C PRO A 103 21.28 -4.54 12.29
N GLY A 104 22.30 -3.87 12.82
CA GLY A 104 23.09 -2.87 12.09
C GLY A 104 22.77 -1.41 12.44
N GLY A 105 21.81 -1.17 13.35
CA GLY A 105 21.64 0.12 14.03
C GLY A 105 20.80 1.15 13.30
N ALA A 106 19.95 0.72 12.36
CA ALA A 106 18.93 1.57 11.74
C ALA A 106 17.58 1.37 12.42
N SER A 107 16.81 2.45 12.51
CA SER A 107 15.50 2.45 13.18
C SER A 107 14.36 2.39 12.18
N ASP A 108 14.44 3.19 11.11
CA ASP A 108 13.47 3.31 10.03
C ASP A 108 14.14 3.86 8.76
N LEU A 109 13.39 4.11 7.68
CA LEU A 109 13.95 4.60 6.40
C LEU A 109 14.67 5.96 6.48
N GLY A 110 14.40 6.76 7.51
CA GLY A 110 15.04 8.07 7.70
C GLY A 110 15.99 8.17 8.90
N ASN A 111 16.00 7.17 9.80
CA ASN A 111 16.73 7.21 11.07
C ASN A 111 17.73 6.05 11.23
N PRO A 112 18.97 6.30 11.71
CA PRO A 112 19.50 7.60 12.17
C PRO A 112 19.85 8.56 11.02
N ASN A 113 19.86 8.06 9.79
CA ASN A 113 20.03 8.82 8.58
C ASN A 113 19.45 8.02 7.40
N PHE A 114 19.19 8.70 6.28
CA PHE A 114 18.58 8.12 5.08
C PHE A 114 19.37 6.97 4.41
N THR A 115 20.57 6.62 4.90
CA THR A 115 21.42 5.55 4.33
C THR A 115 21.65 4.36 5.25
N ALA A 116 21.46 4.52 6.56
CA ALA A 116 21.75 3.49 7.55
C ALA A 116 20.92 2.22 7.33
N TRP A 117 19.63 2.35 7.02
CA TRP A 117 18.72 1.22 6.77
C TRP A 117 19.21 0.31 5.63
N ALA A 118 19.77 0.88 4.55
CA ALA A 118 20.26 0.10 3.42
C ALA A 118 21.55 -0.64 3.75
N THR A 119 22.45 0.00 4.51
CA THR A 119 23.67 -0.64 5.02
C THR A 119 23.31 -1.80 5.97
N ALA A 120 22.38 -1.55 6.89
CA ALA A 120 21.89 -2.56 7.83
C ALA A 120 21.23 -3.74 7.10
N THR A 121 20.39 -3.46 6.10
CA THR A 121 19.75 -4.49 5.25
C THR A 121 20.77 -5.36 4.55
N ARG A 122 21.80 -4.76 3.94
CA ARG A 122 22.87 -5.52 3.26
C ARG A 122 23.60 -6.44 4.22
N ALA A 123 24.06 -5.90 5.36
CA ALA A 123 24.77 -6.68 6.37
C ALA A 123 23.89 -7.82 6.91
N TYR A 124 22.61 -7.56 7.12
CA TYR A 124 21.64 -8.56 7.58
C TYR A 124 21.45 -9.69 6.56
N LEU A 125 21.31 -9.39 5.27
CA LEU A 125 21.15 -10.40 4.21
C LEU A 125 22.45 -11.14 3.84
N GLU A 126 23.61 -10.55 4.10
CA GLU A 126 24.92 -11.19 3.91
C GLU A 126 25.25 -12.19 5.03
N ASP A 127 24.58 -12.10 6.18
CA ASP A 127 24.72 -13.05 7.27
C ASP A 127 24.06 -14.40 6.91
N PRO A 128 24.82 -15.52 6.90
CA PRO A 128 24.27 -16.85 6.60
C PRO A 128 23.10 -17.27 7.51
N ASP A 129 23.04 -16.76 8.74
CA ASP A 129 21.95 -17.07 9.68
C ASP A 129 20.60 -16.50 9.20
N ASN A 130 20.62 -15.49 8.32
CA ASN A 130 19.43 -14.88 7.72
C ASN A 130 19.14 -15.36 6.29
N SER A 131 19.82 -16.42 5.82
CA SER A 131 19.69 -16.94 4.45
C SER A 131 18.28 -17.38 4.03
N ALA A 132 17.37 -17.57 5.00
CA ALA A 132 15.97 -17.89 4.74
C ALA A 132 15.10 -16.66 4.38
N ILE A 133 15.56 -15.44 4.70
CA ILE A 133 14.84 -14.19 4.44
C ILE A 133 14.70 -13.97 2.95
N ASN A 134 13.47 -13.74 2.50
CA ASN A 134 13.16 -13.56 1.08
C ASN A 134 12.22 -12.38 0.81
N VAL A 135 11.85 -11.63 1.85
CA VAL A 135 11.16 -10.35 1.75
C VAL A 135 11.78 -9.37 2.73
N VAL A 136 12.08 -8.16 2.27
CA VAL A 136 12.47 -7.03 3.12
C VAL A 136 11.50 -5.89 2.90
N MET A 137 11.02 -5.33 4.00
CA MET A 137 10.16 -4.18 4.03
C MET A 137 10.68 -3.20 5.09
N TRP A 138 10.56 -1.91 4.81
CA TRP A 138 10.87 -0.86 5.76
C TRP A 138 9.77 0.17 5.77
N SER A 139 9.63 0.88 6.88
CA SER A 139 8.67 1.99 7.00
C SER A 139 9.36 3.33 7.22
N TRP A 140 8.67 4.40 6.84
CA TRP A 140 8.98 5.75 7.27
C TRP A 140 8.29 6.03 8.61
N CYS A 141 8.84 6.94 9.40
CA CYS A 141 8.09 7.69 10.40
C CYS A 141 7.84 9.09 9.85
N GLY A 142 8.13 10.15 10.61
CA GLY A 142 7.93 11.54 10.16
C GLY A 142 9.00 12.10 9.20
N GLN A 143 10.06 11.34 8.87
CA GLN A 143 11.20 11.89 8.12
C GLN A 143 10.84 12.27 6.68
N LEU A 144 9.84 11.60 6.09
CA LEU A 144 9.42 11.89 4.71
C LEU A 144 8.69 13.24 4.61
N SER A 145 8.07 13.72 5.68
CA SER A 145 7.40 15.04 5.74
C SER A 145 8.37 16.21 5.56
N GLY A 146 9.65 16.03 5.88
CA GLY A 146 10.69 17.04 5.70
C GLY A 146 11.78 16.65 4.68
N ALA A 147 11.63 15.51 4.00
CA ALA A 147 12.65 14.99 3.11
C ALA A 147 12.75 15.84 1.84
N SER A 148 13.99 16.17 1.45
CA SER A 148 14.25 16.77 0.14
C SER A 148 14.03 15.75 -0.98
N THR A 149 13.83 16.23 -2.20
CA THR A 149 13.80 15.39 -3.40
C THR A 149 15.02 14.47 -3.52
N ALA A 150 16.20 14.97 -3.16
CA ALA A 150 17.44 14.19 -3.18
C ALA A 150 17.42 13.03 -2.16
N ASN A 151 16.77 13.21 -1.00
CA ASN A 151 16.61 12.12 -0.02
C ASN A 151 15.68 11.02 -0.55
N VAL A 152 14.59 11.40 -1.22
CA VAL A 152 13.67 10.42 -1.81
C VAL A 152 14.33 9.69 -2.98
N ASP A 153 15.04 10.40 -3.86
CA ASP A 153 15.82 9.79 -4.94
C ASP A 153 16.90 8.84 -4.42
N LEU A 154 17.54 9.20 -3.30
CA LEU A 154 18.51 8.35 -2.63
C LEU A 154 17.85 7.05 -2.16
N TYR A 155 16.71 7.12 -1.46
CA TYR A 155 15.94 5.94 -1.06
C TYR A 155 15.61 5.02 -2.26
N LEU A 156 15.08 5.59 -3.34
CA LEU A 156 14.69 4.84 -4.54
C LEU A 156 15.91 4.16 -5.21
N SER A 157 17.05 4.85 -5.25
CA SER A 157 18.30 4.30 -5.79
C SER A 157 18.86 3.18 -4.90
N GLN A 158 18.80 3.32 -3.58
CA GLN A 158 19.29 2.32 -2.63
C GLN A 158 18.42 1.06 -2.65
N MET A 159 17.09 1.19 -2.73
CA MET A 159 16.18 0.07 -2.93
C MET A 159 16.52 -0.71 -4.21
N SER A 160 16.72 0.00 -5.32
CA SER A 160 17.05 -0.63 -6.61
C SER A 160 18.42 -1.31 -6.60
N GLN A 161 19.37 -0.75 -5.87
CA GLN A 161 20.67 -1.38 -5.68
C GLN A 161 20.56 -2.67 -4.85
N LEU A 162 19.75 -2.66 -3.78
CA LEU A 162 19.48 -3.87 -2.98
C LEU A 162 18.80 -4.97 -3.80
N GLU A 163 17.82 -4.62 -4.64
CA GLU A 163 17.21 -5.57 -5.59
C GLU A 163 18.23 -6.19 -6.55
N THR A 164 19.20 -5.38 -7.02
CA THR A 164 20.28 -5.85 -7.91
C THR A 164 21.21 -6.81 -7.18
N ASP A 165 21.55 -6.50 -5.93
CA ASP A 165 22.53 -7.26 -5.16
C ASP A 165 21.95 -8.54 -4.56
N PHE A 166 20.64 -8.54 -4.28
CA PHE A 166 19.92 -9.66 -3.67
C PHE A 166 18.72 -10.09 -4.54
N PRO A 167 18.94 -10.64 -5.74
CA PRO A 167 17.88 -10.90 -6.73
C PRO A 167 16.84 -11.96 -6.30
N ASN A 168 17.13 -12.71 -5.23
CA ASN A 168 16.20 -13.69 -4.65
C ASN A 168 15.35 -13.11 -3.51
N VAL A 169 15.57 -11.85 -3.12
CA VAL A 169 14.83 -11.14 -2.07
C VAL A 169 13.89 -10.14 -2.72
N LYS A 170 12.64 -10.11 -2.25
CA LYS A 170 11.64 -9.13 -2.69
C LYS A 170 11.71 -7.91 -1.79
N PHE A 171 11.96 -6.74 -2.37
CA PHE A 171 12.01 -5.47 -1.64
C PHE A 171 10.70 -4.72 -1.82
N VAL A 172 10.02 -4.43 -0.71
CA VAL A 172 8.75 -3.71 -0.67
C VAL A 172 9.03 -2.23 -0.47
N TYR A 173 8.71 -1.41 -1.47
CA TYR A 173 8.69 0.05 -1.35
C TYR A 173 7.48 0.48 -0.54
N MET A 174 7.60 1.58 0.19
CA MET A 174 6.51 2.14 0.99
C MET A 174 6.44 3.67 0.86
N THR A 175 5.23 4.22 0.76
CA THR A 175 4.96 5.66 0.96
C THR A 175 4.98 6.00 2.45
N GLY A 176 5.18 7.27 2.82
CA GLY A 176 5.08 7.70 4.21
C GLY A 176 3.64 7.71 4.72
N HIS A 177 3.44 8.22 5.94
CA HIS A 177 2.11 8.61 6.41
C HIS A 177 1.66 9.92 5.75
N SER A 178 0.38 10.25 5.88
CA SER A 178 -0.16 11.56 5.53
C SER A 178 0.13 12.55 6.66
N ASP A 179 0.43 13.80 6.30
CA ASP A 179 0.79 14.85 7.26
C ASP A 179 0.27 16.19 6.76
N ILE A 180 -0.83 16.66 7.36
CA ILE A 180 -1.48 17.90 6.94
C ILE A 180 -0.58 19.13 7.13
N TRP A 181 0.33 19.08 8.12
CA TRP A 181 1.21 20.21 8.45
C TRP A 181 2.40 20.32 7.49
N SER A 182 2.65 19.27 6.71
CA SER A 182 3.62 19.27 5.60
C SER A 182 3.00 18.82 4.27
N TYR A 183 1.69 19.07 4.08
CA TYR A 183 0.89 18.51 2.98
C TYR A 183 1.58 18.59 1.61
N ALA A 184 2.07 19.78 1.22
CA ALA A 184 2.71 19.95 -0.08
C ALA A 184 3.97 19.07 -0.25
N THR A 185 4.79 18.94 0.80
CA THR A 185 6.04 18.16 0.75
C THR A 185 5.74 16.66 0.80
N ILE A 186 4.91 16.21 1.74
CA ILE A 186 4.64 14.79 1.93
C ILE A 186 3.88 14.21 0.75
N THR A 187 2.88 14.92 0.20
CA THR A 187 2.14 14.49 -0.98
C THR A 187 3.06 14.40 -2.21
N ALA A 188 3.93 15.38 -2.42
CA ALA A 188 4.91 15.34 -3.52
C ALA A 188 5.92 14.18 -3.36
N ASN A 189 6.38 13.90 -2.14
CA ASN A 189 7.32 12.82 -1.88
C ASN A 189 6.66 11.43 -2.02
N ASN A 190 5.43 11.26 -1.52
CA ASN A 190 4.64 10.04 -1.70
C ASN A 190 4.39 9.79 -3.19
N GLU A 191 3.94 10.80 -3.93
CA GLU A 191 3.72 10.67 -5.37
C GLU A 191 5.00 10.34 -6.14
N ARG A 192 6.15 10.86 -5.70
CA ARG A 192 7.45 10.49 -6.28
C ARG A 192 7.76 8.99 -6.12
N ILE A 193 7.50 8.44 -4.93
CA ILE A 193 7.67 6.99 -4.67
C ILE A 193 6.69 6.18 -5.52
N ARG A 194 5.42 6.60 -5.57
CA ARG A 194 4.39 5.93 -6.38
C ARG A 194 4.74 5.92 -7.85
N ALA A 195 5.12 7.07 -8.42
CA ALA A 195 5.53 7.20 -9.81
C ALA A 195 6.71 6.29 -10.13
N TYR A 196 7.74 6.27 -9.28
CA TYR A 196 8.86 5.36 -9.45
C TYR A 196 8.43 3.89 -9.47
N CYS A 197 7.54 3.49 -8.55
CA CYS A 197 7.05 2.12 -8.50
C CYS A 197 6.22 1.75 -9.75
N ARG A 198 5.41 2.69 -10.24
CA ARG A 198 4.62 2.52 -11.47
C ARG A 198 5.51 2.37 -12.71
N ASP A 199 6.49 3.26 -12.87
CA ASP A 199 7.35 3.34 -14.05
C ASP A 199 8.37 2.19 -14.11
N HIS A 200 8.77 1.65 -12.96
CA HIS A 200 9.80 0.61 -12.87
C HIS A 200 9.26 -0.77 -12.46
N GLY A 201 7.93 -0.94 -12.39
CA GLY A 201 7.30 -2.23 -12.08
C GLY A 201 7.61 -2.76 -10.67
N LYS A 202 7.71 -1.88 -9.68
CA LYS A 202 8.10 -2.25 -8.31
C LYS A 202 6.94 -2.82 -7.49
N ILE A 203 7.29 -3.34 -6.31
CA ILE A 203 6.35 -3.75 -5.26
C ILE A 203 6.16 -2.54 -4.32
N LEU A 204 4.94 -2.03 -4.20
CA LEU A 204 4.58 -0.89 -3.38
C LEU A 204 3.51 -1.26 -2.36
N PHE A 205 3.76 -0.92 -1.10
CA PHE A 205 2.74 -0.79 -0.06
C PHE A 205 2.45 0.70 0.14
N ASP A 206 1.29 1.16 -0.35
CA ASP A 206 0.91 2.57 -0.34
C ASP A 206 0.21 2.94 0.97
N PHE A 207 1.03 3.16 1.99
CA PHE A 207 0.62 3.48 3.35
C PHE A 207 -0.25 4.75 3.42
N ALA A 208 0.16 5.81 2.72
CA ALA A 208 -0.58 7.08 2.65
C ALA A 208 -1.90 6.92 1.88
N ASP A 209 -1.93 6.17 0.79
CA ASP A 209 -3.18 5.98 0.04
C ASP A 209 -4.23 5.26 0.89
N ILE A 210 -3.85 4.21 1.63
CA ILE A 210 -4.79 3.55 2.55
C ILE A 210 -5.35 4.58 3.54
N GLU A 211 -4.52 5.42 4.14
CA GLU A 211 -4.91 6.44 5.13
C GLU A 211 -5.84 7.54 4.61
N SER A 212 -5.90 7.74 3.30
CA SER A 212 -6.74 8.77 2.64
C SER A 212 -8.14 8.28 2.28
N TYR A 213 -8.53 7.06 2.64
CA TYR A 213 -9.88 6.54 2.35
C TYR A 213 -10.53 5.93 3.58
N ASN A 214 -11.85 6.08 3.72
CA ASN A 214 -12.61 5.27 4.68
C ASN A 214 -12.95 3.87 4.09
N PRO A 215 -13.46 2.92 4.89
CA PRO A 215 -13.85 1.59 4.39
C PRO A 215 -14.90 1.59 3.27
N ASP A 216 -15.74 2.62 3.19
CA ASP A 216 -16.78 2.76 2.16
C ASP A 216 -16.22 3.29 0.81
N GLY A 217 -14.92 3.60 0.75
CA GLY A 217 -14.25 4.11 -0.44
C GLY A 217 -14.38 5.62 -0.64
N THR A 218 -14.82 6.38 0.37
CA THR A 218 -14.80 7.85 0.32
C THR A 218 -13.36 8.32 0.47
N HIS A 219 -12.91 9.18 -0.46
CA HIS A 219 -11.59 9.76 -0.49
C HIS A 219 -11.53 11.08 0.32
N PHE A 220 -10.47 11.23 1.12
CA PHE A 220 -10.16 12.40 1.95
C PHE A 220 -8.80 12.97 1.51
N PRO A 221 -8.77 13.94 0.59
CA PRO A 221 -7.52 14.43 -0.01
C PRO A 221 -6.63 15.20 0.96
N TYR A 222 -7.21 15.78 2.01
CA TYR A 222 -6.49 16.53 3.05
C TYR A 222 -6.67 15.82 4.38
N VAL A 223 -5.78 14.88 4.68
CA VAL A 223 -5.83 14.01 5.85
C VAL A 223 -4.51 14.08 6.62
N SER A 224 -4.55 13.91 7.93
CA SER A 224 -3.36 13.67 8.77
C SER A 224 -3.33 12.21 9.25
N ASP A 225 -2.19 11.79 9.75
CA ASP A 225 -1.94 10.44 10.28
C ASP A 225 -2.94 9.97 11.36
N ASP A 226 -3.51 10.90 12.12
CA ASP A 226 -4.57 10.66 13.11
C ASP A 226 -5.95 10.38 12.50
N CYS A 227 -6.07 10.29 11.17
CA CYS A 227 -7.32 10.16 10.40
C CYS A 227 -8.22 11.41 10.42
N SER A 228 -7.76 12.53 10.99
CA SER A 228 -8.44 13.81 10.87
C SER A 228 -8.37 14.31 9.44
N TYR A 229 -9.47 14.88 8.93
CA TYR A 229 -9.52 15.47 7.59
C TYR A 229 -9.91 16.95 7.61
N TYR A 230 -9.49 17.67 6.59
CA TYR A 230 -9.46 19.14 6.53
C TYR A 230 -10.09 19.66 5.23
N ASP A 231 -10.40 20.95 5.19
CA ASP A 231 -10.97 21.63 4.02
C ASP A 231 -9.93 21.93 2.92
N ASP A 232 -8.69 22.20 3.31
CA ASP A 232 -7.56 22.40 2.40
C ASP A 232 -6.24 21.90 3.02
N GLY A 233 -5.16 21.92 2.22
CA GLY A 233 -3.80 21.54 2.65
C GLY A 233 -2.82 22.71 2.83
N THR A 234 -3.29 23.97 2.90
CA THR A 234 -2.45 25.17 3.00
C THR A 234 -2.75 26.01 4.24
N SER A 235 -4.03 26.17 4.59
CA SER A 235 -4.55 26.82 5.79
C SER A 235 -5.65 25.94 6.41
N PRO A 236 -5.28 24.72 6.82
CA PRO A 236 -6.22 23.65 7.09
C PRO A 236 -7.13 23.97 8.29
N THR A 237 -8.44 23.87 8.08
CA THR A 237 -9.46 23.82 9.13
C THR A 237 -9.97 22.39 9.24
N GLN A 238 -9.87 21.80 10.43
CA GLN A 238 -10.32 20.43 10.65
C GLN A 238 -11.84 20.33 10.47
N LEU A 239 -12.28 19.39 9.63
CA LEU A 239 -13.67 19.13 9.32
C LEU A 239 -14.23 17.93 10.09
N GLY A 240 -13.38 16.96 10.42
CA GLY A 240 -13.80 15.73 11.08
C GLY A 240 -12.67 14.72 11.23
N ASN A 241 -13.05 13.46 11.50
CA ASN A 241 -12.15 12.31 11.54
C ASN A 241 -12.85 11.12 10.93
N TRP A 242 -12.38 10.69 9.75
CA TRP A 242 -13.11 9.72 8.94
C TRP A 242 -13.21 8.35 9.62
N ALA A 243 -12.21 8.01 10.44
CA ALA A 243 -12.16 6.72 11.12
C ALA A 243 -13.14 6.68 12.28
N GLN A 244 -13.14 7.72 13.13
CA GLN A 244 -14.09 7.84 14.25
C GLN A 244 -15.53 7.92 13.76
N GLU A 245 -15.79 8.67 12.69
CA GLU A 245 -17.12 8.77 12.07
C GLU A 245 -17.61 7.40 11.59
N TRP A 246 -16.76 6.64 10.89
CA TRP A 246 -17.11 5.30 10.42
C TRP A 246 -17.34 4.36 11.61
N GLN A 247 -16.44 4.34 12.60
CA GLN A 247 -16.58 3.53 13.82
C GLN A 247 -17.88 3.83 14.57
N SER A 248 -18.31 5.10 14.62
CA SER A 248 -19.54 5.50 15.34
C SER A 248 -20.84 4.93 14.74
N THR A 249 -20.78 4.46 13.50
CA THR A 249 -21.91 3.89 12.77
C THR A 249 -21.80 2.37 12.56
N HIS A 250 -20.74 1.75 13.07
CA HIS A 250 -20.39 0.33 12.91
C HIS A 250 -20.11 -0.36 14.25
N VAL A 251 -20.17 -1.68 14.28
CA VAL A 251 -20.09 -2.47 15.52
C VAL A 251 -18.67 -2.99 15.74
N GLU A 252 -18.03 -2.56 16.83
CA GLU A 252 -16.75 -3.13 17.29
C GLU A 252 -16.90 -4.64 17.57
N GLY A 253 -15.88 -5.43 17.18
CA GLY A 253 -15.88 -6.88 17.25
C GLY A 253 -16.62 -7.58 16.09
N THR A 254 -17.34 -6.82 15.25
CA THR A 254 -17.99 -7.35 14.04
C THR A 254 -17.45 -6.72 12.77
N ASP A 255 -17.46 -5.38 12.68
CA ASP A 255 -17.07 -4.64 11.48
C ASP A 255 -15.61 -4.18 11.55
N TRP A 256 -15.12 -3.96 12.77
CA TRP A 256 -13.74 -3.54 13.08
C TRP A 256 -13.36 -4.01 14.49
N TYR A 257 -12.07 -3.98 14.83
CA TYR A 257 -11.57 -4.29 16.16
C TYR A 257 -10.66 -3.19 16.70
N ASN A 258 -10.64 -3.01 18.01
CA ASN A 258 -9.68 -2.14 18.66
C ASN A 258 -8.29 -2.81 18.72
N CYS A 259 -7.24 -2.04 18.47
CA CYS A 259 -5.85 -2.48 18.48
C CYS A 259 -4.92 -1.29 18.75
N GLY A 260 -3.61 -1.55 18.90
CA GLY A 260 -2.62 -0.49 18.86
C GLY A 260 -2.63 0.21 17.49
N SER A 261 -2.45 1.53 17.48
CA SER A 261 -2.39 2.31 16.24
C SER A 261 -1.63 3.60 16.52
N ALA A 262 -0.30 3.55 16.49
CA ALA A 262 0.50 4.71 16.86
C ALA A 262 0.20 5.91 15.95
N HIS A 263 -0.14 7.06 16.56
CA HIS A 263 -0.52 8.31 15.89
C HIS A 263 -1.80 8.25 15.04
N SER A 264 -2.55 7.14 15.08
CA SER A 264 -3.69 6.91 14.20
C SER A 264 -4.86 6.28 14.95
N GLU A 265 -5.93 5.99 14.23
CA GLU A 265 -7.10 5.30 14.78
C GLU A 265 -7.00 3.78 14.56
N PRO A 266 -7.56 2.93 15.44
CA PRO A 266 -7.53 1.48 15.29
C PRO A 266 -8.07 0.99 13.95
N LEU A 267 -9.13 1.64 13.42
CA LEU A 267 -9.70 1.28 12.13
C LEU A 267 -8.68 1.38 10.97
N ASN A 268 -7.78 2.36 11.01
CA ASN A 268 -6.76 2.53 9.98
C ASN A 268 -5.70 1.41 10.07
N ALA A 269 -5.28 1.04 11.28
CA ALA A 269 -4.39 -0.10 11.52
C ALA A 269 -5.02 -1.42 11.04
N ASN A 270 -6.33 -1.62 11.26
CA ASN A 270 -7.06 -2.79 10.74
C ASN A 270 -6.96 -2.86 9.21
N ARG A 271 -7.21 -1.73 8.52
CA ARG A 271 -7.12 -1.67 7.05
C ARG A 271 -5.71 -1.92 6.54
N LYS A 272 -4.69 -1.41 7.22
CA LYS A 272 -3.28 -1.67 6.89
C LYS A 272 -2.90 -3.14 7.12
N ALA A 273 -3.44 -3.80 8.14
CA ALA A 273 -3.29 -5.23 8.35
C ALA A 273 -3.96 -6.05 7.24
N TYR A 274 -5.13 -5.64 6.76
CA TYR A 274 -5.82 -6.29 5.65
C TYR A 274 -5.00 -6.17 4.35
N ALA A 275 -4.51 -4.96 4.07
CA ALA A 275 -3.60 -4.68 2.97
C ALA A 275 -2.30 -5.48 3.06
N ALA A 276 -1.75 -5.67 4.25
CA ALA A 276 -0.56 -6.49 4.44
C ALA A 276 -0.82 -7.95 4.04
N TRP A 277 -1.97 -8.54 4.41
CA TRP A 277 -2.32 -9.88 3.95
C TRP A 277 -2.51 -9.98 2.43
N TRP A 278 -3.03 -8.92 1.78
CA TRP A 278 -3.02 -8.84 0.32
C TRP A 278 -1.59 -8.84 -0.23
N LEU A 279 -0.69 -8.02 0.31
CA LEU A 279 0.72 -7.99 -0.07
C LEU A 279 1.34 -9.39 0.02
N TRP A 280 1.20 -10.06 1.17
CA TRP A 280 1.78 -11.37 1.41
C TRP A 280 1.22 -12.43 0.46
N ALA A 281 -0.10 -12.44 0.25
CA ALA A 281 -0.72 -13.34 -0.71
C ALA A 281 -0.20 -13.12 -2.14
N ARG A 282 -0.08 -11.85 -2.58
CA ARG A 282 0.45 -11.49 -3.89
C ARG A 282 1.91 -11.93 -4.06
N LEU A 283 2.75 -11.67 -3.06
CA LEU A 283 4.16 -12.10 -3.07
C LEU A 283 4.29 -13.62 -3.03
N ALA A 284 3.34 -14.34 -2.45
CA ALA A 284 3.30 -15.80 -2.43
C ALA A 284 2.81 -16.43 -3.75
N GLY A 285 2.43 -15.63 -4.74
CA GLY A 285 2.04 -16.09 -6.08
C GLY A 285 0.55 -16.00 -6.39
N TRP A 286 -0.26 -15.40 -5.51
CA TRP A 286 -1.64 -15.05 -5.88
C TRP A 286 -1.64 -13.95 -6.93
N SER A 287 -2.38 -14.12 -8.02
CA SER A 287 -2.45 -13.13 -9.09
C SER A 287 -3.11 -11.82 -8.67
N GLY A 288 -3.95 -11.85 -7.61
CA GLY A 288 -4.84 -10.75 -7.26
C GLY A 288 -6.03 -10.61 -8.21
N THR A 289 -6.92 -9.68 -7.89
CA THR A 289 -7.97 -9.21 -8.81
C THR A 289 -7.39 -8.04 -9.62
N ASN A 290 -7.37 -8.15 -10.95
CA ASN A 290 -6.92 -7.11 -11.88
C ASN A 290 -7.91 -5.93 -11.92
N THR A 291 -8.02 -5.18 -10.83
CA THR A 291 -8.82 -3.96 -10.75
C THR A 291 -7.99 -2.86 -10.10
N GLY A 292 -6.77 -2.63 -10.59
CA GLY A 292 -6.07 -1.39 -10.26
C GLY A 292 -6.80 -0.23 -10.95
N PRO A 293 -7.24 0.80 -10.23
CA PRO A 293 -7.70 2.02 -10.87
C PRO A 293 -6.54 2.69 -11.63
N VAL A 294 -6.86 3.35 -12.74
CA VAL A 294 -5.96 4.30 -13.40
C VAL A 294 -6.01 5.57 -12.56
N TYR A 295 -5.04 5.77 -11.67
CA TYR A 295 -4.95 7.02 -10.91
C TYR A 295 -4.65 8.19 -11.86
N PRO A 296 -5.49 9.25 -11.90
CA PRO A 296 -4.99 10.55 -12.30
C PRO A 296 -3.98 11.03 -11.22
N PRO A 297 -2.91 11.75 -11.59
CA PRO A 297 -1.96 12.26 -10.62
C PRO A 297 -2.66 13.15 -9.57
N GLU A 298 -2.39 12.90 -8.28
CA GLU A 298 -2.82 13.78 -7.19
C GLU A 298 -2.29 15.20 -7.45
N GLY A 299 -3.20 16.19 -7.48
CA GLY A 299 -2.85 17.60 -7.73
C GLY A 299 -3.45 18.23 -8.99
N MET A 300 -4.31 17.53 -9.74
CA MET A 300 -5.12 18.18 -10.78
C MET A 300 -6.50 18.57 -10.23
N GLU A 301 -6.67 19.84 -9.88
CA GLU A 301 -8.01 20.43 -9.70
C GLU A 301 -8.80 20.27 -11.01
N PHE A 302 -9.84 19.44 -11.00
CA PHE A 302 -10.82 19.46 -12.07
C PHE A 302 -11.92 20.47 -11.71
N PRO A 303 -12.22 21.45 -12.59
CA PRO A 303 -13.40 22.28 -12.39
C PRO A 303 -14.63 21.38 -12.54
N VAL A 304 -15.40 21.25 -11.45
CA VAL A 304 -16.70 20.56 -11.47
C VAL A 304 -17.63 21.33 -12.40
N THR A 305 -17.70 20.93 -13.66
CA THR A 305 -18.76 21.37 -14.57
C THR A 305 -19.73 20.22 -14.72
N TRP A 306 -20.84 20.32 -14.00
CA TRP A 306 -22.00 19.47 -14.21
C TRP A 306 -22.49 19.63 -15.67
N PRO A 307 -22.59 18.57 -16.47
CA PRO A 307 -23.30 18.67 -17.73
C PRO A 307 -24.79 18.69 -17.41
N THR A 308 -25.39 19.87 -17.57
CA THR A 308 -26.83 20.02 -17.74
C THR A 308 -27.27 19.09 -18.87
N VAL A 309 -27.96 18.00 -18.54
CA VAL A 309 -28.53 17.10 -19.54
C VAL A 309 -29.60 17.86 -20.32
N CYS A 310 -29.27 18.21 -21.56
CA CYS A 310 -30.23 18.65 -22.57
C CYS A 310 -31.25 17.54 -22.81
N LEU A 311 -32.48 17.74 -22.35
CA LEU A 311 -33.62 16.90 -22.67
C LEU A 311 -34.07 17.19 -24.12
N GLY A 312 -33.51 16.43 -25.07
CA GLY A 312 -33.84 16.49 -26.49
C GLY A 312 -34.81 15.38 -26.92
N VAL A 313 -36.10 15.72 -26.96
CA VAL A 313 -37.14 15.35 -27.94
C VAL A 313 -37.08 13.94 -28.58
N LEU A 314 -38.10 13.12 -28.27
CA LEU A 314 -38.71 12.20 -29.23
C LEU A 314 -40.14 11.82 -28.81
N LEU A 315 -41.14 12.46 -29.41
CA LEU A 315 -42.23 11.82 -30.18
C LEU A 315 -43.42 12.78 -30.38
N ALA A 316 -43.68 13.04 -31.66
CA ALA A 316 -44.87 13.71 -32.16
C ALA A 316 -46.13 12.85 -31.91
N GLY A 317 -47.20 13.49 -31.44
CA GLY A 317 -48.51 12.89 -31.25
C GLY A 317 -49.59 13.96 -31.20
N ILE A 318 -50.15 14.25 -32.37
CA ILE A 318 -51.26 15.14 -32.69
C ILE A 318 -52.43 15.01 -31.69
N PHE A 319 -52.92 16.13 -31.13
CA PHE A 319 -54.33 16.55 -31.21
C PHE A 319 -54.52 17.97 -30.62
N ALA A 320 -54.97 18.87 -31.50
CA ALA A 320 -55.37 20.23 -31.15
C ALA A 320 -56.80 20.24 -30.59
N VAL A 321 -57.03 20.91 -29.45
CA VAL A 321 -58.33 21.52 -29.14
C VAL A 321 -58.10 22.89 -28.47
N ARG A 322 -58.52 23.93 -29.19
CA ARG A 322 -58.70 25.31 -28.73
C ARG A 322 -59.59 25.40 -27.49
N ARG A 323 -59.25 26.28 -26.55
CA ARG A 323 -60.25 27.15 -25.87
C ARG A 323 -59.61 28.44 -25.37
N GLN A 324 -59.89 29.54 -26.08
CA GLN A 324 -59.91 30.88 -25.52
C GLN A 324 -61.18 31.05 -24.67
N LYS A 325 -61.06 31.76 -23.54
CA LYS A 325 -62.01 32.78 -22.98
C LYS A 325 -61.48 33.13 -21.58
N ARG A 326 -60.92 34.32 -21.38
CA ARG A 326 -61.52 35.66 -21.21
C ARG A 326 -61.54 36.01 -19.72
N TRP A 327 -60.86 37.10 -19.43
CA TRP A 327 -60.86 37.84 -18.18
C TRP A 327 -62.26 38.32 -17.81
N ALA A 328 -62.55 38.25 -16.52
CA ALA A 328 -63.32 39.22 -15.74
C ALA A 328 -62.57 39.37 -14.41
#